data_AF-A0A940T814-F1
#
_entry.id   AF-A0A940T814-F1
#
_cell.length_a   1.000
_cell.length_b   1.000
_cell.length_c   1.000
_cell.angle_alpha   90.00
_cell.angle_beta   90.00
_cell.angle_gamma   90.00
#
_symmetry.space_group_name_H-M   'P 1'
#
loop_
_entity.id
_entity.type
_entity.pdbx_description
1 polymer ?
#
loop_
_entity_poly.entity_id
_entity_poly.type
_entity_poly.pdbx_seq_one_letter_code
_entity_poly.pdbx_strand_id
1 'polypeptide(L)'
;MNIKEYKSIKQLRSNEQNEKIFGAIYGQGEGRQGKSYAIPTTEGFVKLKDAVDTFITYAAAHQDTHFLVTPVGCGVAGFTPYDVAPLFKPCIRMENVSLPKSFWDILGLKM
;
A
#
# COMPACT_ATOMS: atom_id res chain seq x y z
N MET A 1 -9.79 2.72 24.31
CA MET A 1 -8.69 1.92 23.73
C MET A 1 -8.78 2.09 22.22
N ASN A 2 -8.05 3.07 21.66
CA ASN A 2 -8.11 3.39 20.22
C ASN A 2 -7.18 2.41 19.48
N ILE A 3 -7.77 1.47 18.76
CA ILE A 3 -7.04 0.54 17.90
C ILE A 3 -6.61 1.35 16.68
N LYS A 4 -5.30 1.67 16.57
CA LYS A 4 -4.74 2.21 15.33
C LYS A 4 -4.62 1.05 14.34
N GLU A 5 -5.55 0.96 13.39
CA GLU A 5 -5.49 -0.04 12.33
C GLU A 5 -4.67 0.48 11.14
N TYR A 6 -3.75 -0.36 10.66
CA TYR A 6 -2.88 -0.08 9.53
C TYR A 6 -3.15 -1.10 8.42
N LYS A 7 -3.11 -0.69 7.15
CA LYS A 7 -3.21 -1.62 6.02
C LYS A 7 -1.84 -1.83 5.38
N SER A 8 -1.58 -3.06 4.95
CA SER A 8 -0.29 -3.50 4.42
C SER A 8 -0.30 -3.64 2.89
N ILE A 9 0.83 -3.26 2.30
CA ILE A 9 1.25 -3.66 0.96
C ILE A 9 2.07 -4.93 1.13
N LYS A 10 1.76 -5.97 0.35
CA LYS A 10 2.46 -7.26 0.43
C LYS A 10 3.67 -7.25 -0.51
N GLN A 11 4.83 -7.67 -0.03
CA GLN A 11 6.01 -7.89 -0.86
C GLN A 11 5.97 -9.29 -1.48
N LEU A 12 6.22 -9.41 -2.79
CA LEU A 12 6.56 -10.67 -3.44
C LEU A 12 8.05 -10.68 -3.80
N ARG A 13 8.74 -11.75 -3.42
CA ARG A 13 10.05 -12.11 -3.97
C ARG A 13 9.89 -13.42 -4.74
N SER A 14 10.67 -13.63 -5.78
CA SER A 14 10.73 -14.93 -6.47
C SER A 14 11.00 -16.01 -5.43
N ASN A 15 10.09 -17.00 -5.35
CA ASN A 15 10.11 -18.24 -4.56
C ASN A 15 9.06 -18.29 -3.43
N GLU A 16 8.15 -19.26 -3.62
CA GLU A 16 6.93 -19.59 -2.89
C GLU A 16 7.14 -19.80 -1.38
N GLN A 17 6.39 -19.08 -0.54
CA GLN A 17 5.59 -19.67 0.56
C GLN A 17 4.87 -18.56 1.33
N ASN A 18 3.56 -18.45 1.09
CA ASN A 18 2.59 -17.73 1.92
C ASN A 18 2.02 -18.75 2.92
N GLU A 19 2.10 -18.53 4.23
CA GLU A 19 0.98 -18.46 5.18
C GLU A 19 1.50 -18.32 6.64
N LYS A 20 1.11 -17.21 7.31
CA LYS A 20 1.52 -16.65 8.65
C LYS A 20 2.43 -15.40 8.65
N ILE A 21 2.79 -14.82 7.49
CA ILE A 21 4.22 -14.75 7.11
C ILE A 21 4.87 -13.36 6.83
N PHE A 22 4.20 -12.22 7.01
CA PHE A 22 4.76 -10.93 6.56
C PHE A 22 5.56 -10.10 7.59
N GLY A 23 5.60 -10.48 8.88
CA GLY A 23 6.45 -9.81 9.88
C GLY A 23 6.07 -8.35 10.19
N ALA A 24 4.79 -7.99 10.11
CA ALA A 24 4.29 -6.70 10.60
C ALA A 24 4.45 -6.61 12.12
N ILE A 25 4.93 -5.46 12.60
CA ILE A 25 5.23 -5.22 14.01
C ILE A 25 4.12 -4.36 14.62
N TYR A 26 3.50 -4.85 15.70
CA TYR A 26 2.48 -4.08 16.41
C TYR A 26 3.09 -2.78 16.95
N GLY A 27 2.43 -1.65 16.69
CA GLY A 27 2.89 -0.31 17.08
C GLY A 27 3.80 0.39 16.05
N GLN A 28 4.27 -0.31 15.01
CA GLN A 28 4.94 0.32 13.88
C GLN A 28 3.90 0.62 12.78
N GLY A 29 3.56 1.90 12.61
CA GLY A 29 2.46 2.31 11.73
C GLY A 29 2.82 2.58 10.28
N GLU A 30 4.12 2.70 9.98
CA GLU A 30 4.61 3.17 8.69
C GLU A 30 5.92 2.49 8.32
N GLY A 31 6.14 2.30 7.02
CA GLY A 31 7.41 1.81 6.48
C GLY A 31 7.52 0.30 6.37
N ARG A 32 8.72 -0.18 6.02
CA ARG A 32 9.00 -1.61 5.84
C ARG A 32 8.96 -2.37 7.16
N GLN A 33 8.28 -3.51 7.18
CA GLN A 33 8.17 -4.43 8.31
C GLN A 33 8.15 -5.85 7.79
N GLY A 34 9.19 -6.64 8.10
CA GLY A 34 9.36 -7.97 7.53
C GLY A 34 9.29 -7.94 6.00
N LYS A 35 8.25 -8.56 5.45
CA LYS A 35 7.92 -8.66 4.01
C LYS A 35 6.72 -7.78 3.61
N SER A 36 6.44 -6.73 4.37
CA SER A 36 5.35 -5.79 4.10
C SER A 36 5.82 -4.35 4.19
N TYR A 37 5.05 -3.45 3.60
CA TYR A 37 5.14 -2.01 3.83
C TYR A 37 3.82 -1.52 4.42
N ALA A 38 3.87 -0.85 5.56
CA ALA A 38 2.70 -0.29 6.23
C ALA A 38 2.45 1.15 5.78
N ILE A 39 1.18 1.47 5.51
CA ILE A 39 0.73 2.84 5.25
C ILE A 39 -0.28 3.23 6.35
N PRO A 40 -0.05 4.33 7.10
CA PRO A 40 -1.02 4.86 8.06
C PRO A 40 -2.28 5.34 7.37
N THR A 41 -3.44 4.98 7.93
CA THR A 41 -4.75 5.31 7.34
C THR A 41 -5.70 6.04 8.29
N THR A 42 -5.46 6.00 9.60
CA THR A 42 -6.37 6.57 10.62
C THR A 42 -5.98 7.98 11.07
N GLU A 43 -4.90 8.56 10.54
CA GLU A 43 -4.38 9.87 10.94
C GLU A 43 -4.87 11.01 10.02
N GLY A 44 -5.83 10.71 9.14
CA GLY A 44 -6.43 11.66 8.20
C GLY A 44 -5.81 11.61 6.80
N PHE A 45 -6.49 12.26 5.85
CA PHE A 45 -6.16 12.17 4.43
C PHE A 45 -4.79 12.79 4.07
N VAL A 46 -4.40 13.88 4.75
CA VAL A 46 -3.08 14.52 4.55
C VAL A 46 -1.96 13.54 4.89
N LYS A 47 -2.05 12.86 6.04
CA LYS A 47 -1.06 11.87 6.47
C LYS A 47 -1.05 10.64 5.57
N LEU A 48 -2.22 10.20 5.10
CA LEU A 48 -2.31 9.13 4.12
C LEU A 48 -1.55 9.48 2.84
N LYS A 49 -1.72 10.71 2.31
CA LYS A 49 -1.02 11.18 1.12
C LYS A 49 0.51 11.16 1.32
N ASP A 50 1.01 11.76 2.40
CA ASP A 50 2.45 11.82 2.69
C ASP A 50 3.07 10.41 2.78
N ALA A 51 2.35 9.47 3.37
CA ALA A 51 2.82 8.10 3.49
C ALA A 51 2.78 7.33 2.15
N VAL A 52 1.79 7.61 1.29
CA VAL A 52 1.76 7.06 -0.08
C VAL A 52 2.94 7.60 -0.90
N ASP A 53 3.23 8.90 -0.82
CA ASP A 53 4.39 9.51 -1.51
C ASP A 53 5.71 8.90 -1.02
N THR A 54 5.82 8.62 0.28
CA THR A 54 6.96 7.93 0.89
C THR A 54 7.07 6.48 0.38
N PHE A 55 5.96 5.75 0.30
CA PHE A 55 5.93 4.40 -0.28
C PHE A 55 6.38 4.40 -1.75
N ILE A 56 5.90 5.35 -2.56
CA ILE A 56 6.27 5.46 -3.98
C ILE A 56 7.78 5.66 -4.13
N THR A 57 8.34 6.57 -3.33
CA THR A 57 9.79 6.82 -3.29
C THR A 57 10.56 5.55 -2.90
N TYR A 58 10.05 4.83 -1.90
CA TYR A 58 10.64 3.56 -1.46
C TYR A 58 10.61 2.50 -2.56
N ALA A 59 9.46 2.28 -3.20
CA ALA A 59 9.29 1.30 -4.26
C ALA A 59 10.16 1.63 -5.49
N ALA A 60 10.32 2.92 -5.82
CA ALA A 60 11.18 3.37 -6.91
C ALA A 60 12.66 3.00 -6.67
N ALA A 61 13.11 3.05 -5.41
CA ALA A 61 14.47 2.68 -5.02
C ALA A 61 14.71 1.17 -4.87
N HIS A 62 13.65 0.33 -4.90
CA HIS A 62 13.72 -1.12 -4.67
C HIS A 62 13.11 -1.90 -5.85
N GLN A 63 13.66 -1.72 -7.05
CA GLN A 63 13.18 -2.36 -8.28
C GLN A 63 13.34 -3.90 -8.29
N ASP A 64 14.19 -4.45 -7.41
CA ASP A 64 14.36 -5.89 -7.19
C ASP A 64 13.20 -6.53 -6.42
N THR A 65 12.26 -5.71 -5.95
CA THR A 65 11.16 -6.09 -5.10
C THR A 65 9.83 -5.72 -5.73
N HIS A 66 8.94 -6.70 -5.89
CA HIS A 66 7.58 -6.46 -6.36
C HIS A 66 6.61 -6.21 -5.20
N PHE A 67 5.80 -5.17 -5.31
CA PHE A 67 4.81 -4.77 -4.31
C PHE A 67 3.39 -4.99 -4.81
N LEU A 68 2.58 -5.69 -4.02
CA LEU A 68 1.14 -5.83 -4.23
C LEU A 68 0.39 -4.89 -3.29
N VAL A 69 -0.21 -3.84 -3.87
CA VAL A 69 -0.98 -2.85 -3.13
C VAL A 69 -2.37 -3.40 -2.83
N THR A 70 -2.79 -3.31 -1.57
CA THR A 70 -4.17 -3.62 -1.16
C THR A 70 -5.02 -2.35 -1.19
N PRO A 71 -6.37 -2.43 -1.11
CA PRO A 71 -7.22 -1.25 -0.99
C PRO A 71 -7.01 -0.49 0.34
N VAL A 72 -5.91 0.27 0.42
CA VAL A 72 -5.49 1.09 1.57
C VAL A 72 -6.58 2.10 1.90
N GLY A 73 -6.86 2.31 3.20
CA GLY A 73 -7.86 3.28 3.67
C GLY A 73 -9.33 2.93 3.42
N CYS A 74 -9.64 1.99 2.52
CA CYS A 74 -11.01 1.69 2.07
C CYS A 74 -11.85 0.82 3.01
N GLY A 75 -11.52 0.80 4.31
CA GLY A 75 -12.20 -0.01 5.32
C GLY A 75 -12.53 0.83 6.54
N VAL A 76 -11.89 0.55 7.67
CA VAL A 76 -12.13 1.24 8.94
C VAL A 76 -11.86 2.75 8.90
N ALA A 77 -10.92 3.21 8.07
CA ALA A 77 -10.66 4.64 7.89
C ALA A 77 -11.75 5.38 7.09
N GLY A 78 -12.67 4.66 6.43
CA GLY A 78 -13.83 5.24 5.75
C GLY A 78 -13.55 5.95 4.43
N PHE A 79 -12.32 5.92 3.92
CA PHE A 79 -12.03 6.46 2.58
C PHE A 79 -12.65 5.58 1.50
N THR A 80 -12.99 6.17 0.36
CA THR A 80 -13.42 5.42 -0.80
C THR A 80 -12.22 5.12 -1.71
N PRO A 81 -12.32 4.10 -2.59
CA PRO A 81 -11.34 3.93 -3.65
C PRO A 81 -11.14 5.19 -4.51
N TYR A 82 -12.17 6.04 -4.66
CA TYR A 82 -12.08 7.31 -5.40
C TYR A 82 -11.18 8.34 -4.71
N ASP A 83 -11.12 8.33 -3.38
CA ASP A 83 -10.25 9.22 -2.62
C ASP A 83 -8.79 8.77 -2.71
N VAL A 84 -8.55 7.46 -2.65
CA VAL A 84 -7.21 6.89 -2.49
C VAL A 84 -6.53 6.56 -3.81
N ALA A 85 -7.26 6.03 -4.81
CA ALA A 85 -6.67 5.63 -6.08
C ALA A 85 -5.87 6.74 -6.78
N PRO A 86 -6.30 8.02 -6.80
CA PRO A 86 -5.53 9.10 -7.41
C PRO A 86 -4.13 9.29 -6.80
N LEU A 87 -3.94 8.94 -5.52
CA LEU A 87 -2.63 9.03 -4.85
C LEU A 87 -1.62 8.03 -5.44
N PHE A 88 -2.09 6.91 -5.99
CA PHE A 88 -1.26 5.87 -6.60
C PHE A 88 -1.06 6.06 -8.11
N LYS A 89 -1.51 7.17 -8.70
CA LYS A 89 -1.32 7.46 -10.14
C LYS A 89 0.14 7.33 -10.61
N PRO A 90 1.18 7.73 -9.84
CA PRO A 90 2.57 7.52 -10.25
C PRO A 90 2.95 6.04 -10.42
N CYS A 91 2.31 5.12 -9.67
CA CYS A 91 2.58 3.70 -9.74
C CYS A 91 2.12 3.03 -11.04
N ILE A 92 1.28 3.68 -11.85
CA ILE A 92 0.82 3.15 -13.14
C ILE A 92 1.99 2.73 -14.05
N ARG A 93 3.12 3.44 -13.96
CA ARG A 93 4.31 3.21 -14.79
C ARG A 93 5.40 2.39 -14.08
N MET A 94 5.16 1.93 -12.86
CA MET A 94 6.15 1.18 -12.08
C MET A 94 5.94 -0.31 -12.30
N GLU A 95 6.91 -0.98 -12.93
CA GLU A 95 6.83 -2.42 -13.24
C GLU A 95 6.78 -3.29 -11.97
N ASN A 96 7.39 -2.81 -10.88
CA ASN A 96 7.48 -3.51 -9.61
C ASN A 96 6.31 -3.19 -8.64
N VAL A 97 5.23 -2.57 -9.11
CA VAL A 97 4.04 -2.27 -8.28
C VAL A 97 2.77 -2.71 -8.99
N SER A 98 1.99 -3.59 -8.37
CA SER A 98 0.65 -3.94 -8.82
C SER A 98 -0.41 -3.29 -7.95
N LEU A 99 -1.28 -2.50 -8.58
CA LEU A 99 -2.44 -1.88 -7.93
C LEU A 99 -3.65 -2.82 -7.91
N PRO A 100 -4.57 -2.68 -6.93
CA PRO A 100 -5.80 -3.44 -6.92
C PRO A 100 -6.70 -3.03 -8.09
N LYS A 101 -7.54 -3.96 -8.57
CA LYS A 101 -8.45 -3.72 -9.71
C LYS A 101 -9.29 -2.44 -9.55
N SER A 102 -9.81 -2.18 -8.35
CA SER A 102 -10.61 -0.99 -8.05
C SER A 102 -9.87 0.32 -8.31
N PHE A 103 -8.54 0.35 -8.17
CA PHE A 103 -7.75 1.56 -8.46
C PHE A 103 -7.55 1.72 -9.97
N TRP A 104 -7.30 0.63 -10.70
CA TRP A 104 -7.22 0.64 -12.16
C TRP A 104 -8.51 1.16 -12.81
N ASP A 105 -9.66 0.68 -12.34
CA ASP A 105 -10.98 1.08 -12.84
C ASP A 105 -11.20 2.60 -12.70
N ILE A 106 -10.70 3.21 -11.60
CA ILE A 106 -10.85 4.65 -11.30
C ILE A 106 -9.82 5.49 -12.05
N LEU A 107 -8.61 4.98 -12.22
CA LEU A 107 -7.53 5.67 -12.94
C LEU A 107 -7.80 5.72 -14.46
N GLY A 108 -8.91 5.15 -14.94
CA GLY A 108 -9.36 5.23 -16.32
C GLY A 108 -8.56 4.34 -17.27
N LEU A 109 -7.79 3.41 -16.72
CA LEU A 109 -7.00 2.45 -17.48
C LEU A 109 -7.71 1.11 -17.39
N LYS A 110 -8.56 0.82 -18.39
CA LYS A 110 -9.10 -0.52 -18.58
C LYS A 110 -7.94 -1.45 -18.94
N MET A 111 -7.58 -2.35 -18.03
CA MET A 111 -6.83 -3.57 -18.33
C MET A 111 -7.81 -4.68 -18.69
#